data_AF-A0A8I0FYN8-F1
#
_entry.id   AF-A0A8I0FYN8-F1
#
_cell.length_a   1.000
_cell.length_b   1.000
_cell.length_c   1.000
_cell.angle_alpha   90.00
_cell.angle_beta   90.00
_cell.angle_gamma   90.00
#
_symmetry.space_group_name_H-M   'P 1'
#
loop_
_entity.id
_entity.type
_entity.pdbx_description
1 polymer ?
#
loop_
_entity_poly.entity_id
_entity_poly.type
_entity_poly.pdbx_seq_one_letter_code
_entity_poly.pdbx_strand_id
1 'polypeptide(L)' 'MSDAIARLERWVAHGGTCQLVELGAEADVVLCRCDGGEEVERFRTSDPVVIDWVREQP' A
#
# COMPACT_ATOMS: atom_id res chain seq x y z
N MET A 1 5.00 13.87 -6.62
CA MET A 1 4.22 12.84 -5.92
C MET A 1 3.93 11.75 -6.94
N SER A 2 4.42 10.53 -6.71
CA SER A 2 4.20 9.38 -7.60
C SER A 2 2.70 9.06 -7.68
N ASP A 3 2.20 8.64 -8.85
CA ASP A 3 0.77 8.28 -9.01
C ASP A 3 0.33 7.18 -8.03
N ALA A 4 1.25 6.26 -7.70
CA ALA A 4 1.06 5.23 -6.69
C ALA A 4 0.81 5.80 -5.27
N ILE A 5 1.54 6.84 -4.85
CA ILE A 5 1.33 7.49 -3.55
C ILE A 5 -0.04 8.16 -3.51
N ALA A 6 -0.38 8.94 -4.54
CA ALA A 6 -1.67 9.61 -4.61
C ALA A 6 -2.84 8.61 -4.59
N ARG A 7 -2.67 7.44 -5.18
CA ARG A 7 -3.63 6.33 -5.08
C ARG A 7 -3.74 5.78 -3.66
N LEU A 8 -2.61 5.52 -3.00
CA LEU A 8 -2.57 4.99 -1.63
C LEU A 8 -3.16 5.98 -0.61
N GLU A 9 -2.83 7.26 -0.71
CA GLU A 9 -3.40 8.33 0.12
C GLU A 9 -4.92 8.38 -0.02
N ARG A 10 -5.45 8.31 -1.25
CA ARG A 10 -6.90 8.24 -1.47
C ARG A 10 -7.49 6.98 -0.84
N TRP A 11 -6.84 5.83 -0.95
CA TRP A 11 -7.31 4.58 -0.35
C TRP A 11 -7.45 4.71 1.17
N VAL A 12 -6.40 5.18 1.84
CA VAL A 12 -6.39 5.39 3.29
C VAL A 12 -7.40 6.47 3.72
N ALA A 13 -7.57 7.53 2.92
CA ALA A 13 -8.59 8.54 3.17
C ALA A 13 -10.03 8.00 3.12
N HIS A 14 -10.28 6.89 2.41
CA HIS A 14 -11.57 6.20 2.38
C HIS A 14 -11.68 5.10 3.46
N GLY A 15 -10.73 5.04 4.39
CA GLY A 15 -10.69 4.08 5.49
C GLY A 15 -10.05 2.74 5.13
N GLY A 16 -9.55 2.56 3.92
CA GLY A 16 -8.79 1.38 3.54
C GLY A 16 -7.44 1.32 4.25
N THR A 17 -6.88 0.13 4.44
CA THR A 17 -5.52 -0.06 4.97
C THR A 17 -4.61 -0.59 3.88
N CYS A 18 -3.31 -0.45 4.06
CA CYS A 18 -2.32 -1.01 3.15
C CYS A 18 -1.13 -1.57 3.93
N GLN A 19 -0.52 -2.63 3.41
CA GLN A 19 0.60 -3.31 4.04
C GLN A 19 1.58 -3.86 3.02
N LEU A 20 2.83 -4.04 3.44
CA LEU A 20 3.86 -4.72 2.65
C LEU A 20 3.89 -6.20 3.02
N VAL A 21 3.79 -7.08 2.03
CA VAL A 21 3.77 -8.54 2.26
C VAL A 21 5.04 -9.26 1.80
N GLU A 22 5.74 -8.72 0.80
CA GLU A 22 7.00 -9.28 0.30
C GLU A 22 8.01 -8.15 0.17
N LEU A 23 9.21 -8.34 0.72
CA LEU A 23 10.31 -7.38 0.69
C LEU A 23 11.53 -8.08 0.08
N GLY A 24 11.67 -7.98 -1.23
CA GLY A 24 12.81 -8.51 -1.99
C GLY A 24 13.47 -7.41 -2.85
N ALA A 25 13.83 -7.73 -4.09
CA ALA A 25 14.22 -6.71 -5.07
C ALA A 25 13.06 -5.79 -5.46
N GLU A 26 11.84 -6.30 -5.32
CA GLU A 26 10.58 -5.58 -5.47
C GLU A 26 9.74 -5.86 -4.23
N ALA A 27 8.81 -4.97 -3.93
CA ALA A 27 7.89 -5.08 -2.81
C ALA A 27 6.44 -5.21 -3.28
N ASP A 28 5.69 -6.09 -2.62
CA ASP A 28 4.27 -6.24 -2.87
C ASP A 28 3.47 -5.42 -1.85
N VAL A 29 2.68 -4.47 -2.35
CA VAL A 29 1.77 -3.63 -1.58
C VAL A 29 0.36 -4.19 -1.72
N VAL A 30 -0.26 -4.49 -0.59
CA VAL A 30 -1.62 -5.01 -0.52
C VAL A 30 -2.55 -3.96 0.05
N LEU A 31 -3.64 -3.68 -0.64
CA LEU A 31 -4.75 -2.82 -0.20
C LEU A 31 -5.82 -3.70 0.44
N CYS A 32 -6.15 -3.40 1.69
CA CYS A 32 -7.13 -4.15 2.47
C CYS A 32 -8.34 -3.29 2.80
N ARG A 33 -9.52 -3.92 2.87
CA ARG A 33 -10.76 -3.26 3.28
C ARG A 33 -10.75 -2.87 4.76
N CYS A 34 -11.54 -1.85 5.09
CA CYS A 34 -11.71 -1.34 6.45
C CYS A 34 -12.43 -2.30 7.41
N ASP A 35 -13.15 -3.30 6.89
CA ASP A 35 -14.12 -4.13 7.61
C ASP A 35 -13.59 -5.52 8.02
N GLY A 36 -12.32 -5.83 7.76
CA GLY A 36 -11.76 -7.11 8.17
C GLY A 36 -10.37 -7.46 7.63
N GLY A 37 -9.70 -6.52 6.95
CA GLY A 37 -8.36 -6.78 6.42
C GLY A 37 -8.35 -7.66 5.17
N GLU A 38 -9.49 -7.91 4.53
CA GLU A 38 -9.53 -8.65 3.27
C GLU A 38 -8.81 -7.88 2.17
N GLU A 39 -7.87 -8.57 1.49
CA GLU A 39 -7.15 -8.06 0.34
C GLU A 39 -8.14 -7.75 -0.80
N VAL A 40 -8.16 -6.49 -1.23
CA VAL A 40 -8.93 -6.02 -2.38
C VAL A 40 -8.05 -6.01 -3.61
N GLU A 41 -6.82 -5.56 -3.44
CA GLU A 41 -5.88 -5.37 -4.53
C GLU A 41 -4.46 -5.54 -4.04
N ARG A 42 -3.62 -6.04 -4.94
CA ARG A 42 -2.18 -6.12 -4.75
C ARG A 42 -1.49 -5.57 -5.98
N PHE A 43 -0.48 -4.76 -5.76
CA PHE A 43 0.43 -4.32 -6.81
C PHE A 43 1.87 -4.37 -6.33
N ARG A 44 2.78 -4.55 -7.29
CA ARG A 44 4.21 -4.60 -7.06
C ARG A 44 4.86 -3.26 -7.34
N THR A 45 5.84 -2.91 -6.52
CA THR A 45 6.62 -1.69 -6.67
C THR A 45 8.07 -1.91 -6.25
N SER A 46 9.00 -1.31 -6.97
CA SER A 46 10.40 -1.17 -6.55
C SER A 46 10.74 0.26 -6.13
N ASP A 47 9.74 1.15 -6.05
CA ASP A 47 9.92 2.55 -5.66
C ASP A 47 10.11 2.65 -4.14
N PRO A 48 11.31 3.05 -3.66
CA PRO A 48 11.58 3.17 -2.23
C PRO A 48 10.65 4.16 -1.53
N VAL A 49 10.16 5.19 -2.24
CA VAL A 49 9.24 6.18 -1.66
C VAL A 49 7.89 5.54 -1.34
N VAL A 50 7.40 4.64 -2.20
CA VAL A 50 6.15 3.89 -1.95
C VAL A 50 6.35 2.93 -0.79
N ILE A 51 7.50 2.25 -0.74
CA ILE A 51 7.82 1.30 0.33
C ILE A 51 7.86 2.01 1.68
N ASP A 52 8.60 3.11 1.80
CA ASP A 52 8.68 3.86 3.06
C ASP A 52 7.33 4.44 3.47
N TRP A 53 6.56 4.99 2.53
CA TRP A 53 5.22 5.50 2.84
C TRP A 53 4.28 4.43 3.40
N VAL A 54 4.28 3.22 2.82
CA VAL A 54 3.44 2.10 3.31
C VAL A 54 3.93 1.61 4.69
N ARG A 55 5.23 1.66 4.97
CA ARG A 55 5.79 1.32 6.31
C ARG A 55 5.37 2.30 7.40
N GLU A 56 5.11 3.55 7.06
CA GLU A 56 4.64 4.57 8.00
C GLU A 56 3.12 4.46 8.27
N GLN A 57 2.38 3.64 7.52
CA GLN A 57 0.97 3.40 7.76
C GLN A 57 0.75 2.44 8.95
N PRO A 58 -0.28 2.69 9.78
CA PRO A 58 -0.56 1.92 10.99
C PRO A 58 -1.12 0.51 10.72
#